data_AF-A0A1G8VSU9-F1
#
_entry.id   AF-A0A1G8VSU9-F1
#
_cell.length_a   1.000
_cell.length_b   1.000
_cell.length_c   1.000
_cell.angle_alpha   90.00
_cell.angle_beta   90.00
_cell.angle_gamma   90.00
#
_symmetry.space_group_name_H-M   'P 1'
#
loop_
_entity.id
_entity.type
_entity.pdbx_description
1 polymer ?
#
loop_
_entity_poly.entity_id
_entity_poly.type
_entity_poly.pdbx_seq_one_letter_code
_entity_poly.pdbx_strand_id
1 'polypeptide(L)'
;MKIAELLLKEIRMIGVLVVESNKKISYSNEIARNYNYYFEHIIDAAFDGSTFFSIHPYPAEVQVIHQDQKYIVLFNSKNELTRLKKEYDALQVVQNELNQVINSSFDGIVISDENGVIIHQNPSYEQITGLSAKDCIGRNLKELEDEGVIDVSASLRALKENREVTIIQKINTGVTVLVSAVPIRNKQGKIEKLVNNIRDLTYLKSLENEIQELEKKNEKAYQELEILKEQNDPKLSIVAHSDKMKAVVERTLRVAQIDSVVLIQGESGVGKEKIVNLIHRYSPRANGPLIKINCGAIPESLLESELFGYESGTFTGADRKGKAGLFETANNGTIFLDEIGEMPLSLQVKLLRVLQELEITRVGGTKPIPVNVRIIAATNRNLTQMIGEGTFREDLFYRLNIIPIYIPSLRERKEDIIPLIYHFLNGVNHKYGINRVFTWEALTSFQNYDWPGNVRELQNLVERITLMSTKSEIGIQDIQNEMKFGRNHPTENYQSAITTSSVEIKPLKEKLEEIEAALIVQALDAYPSIRKTAVALKVDQSTLVRKMQKYNIKKRS
;
A
#
# COMPACT_ATOMS: atom_id res chain seq x y z
N MET A 1 35.53 52.11 -73.06
CA MET A 1 36.04 51.53 -71.79
C MET A 1 35.02 51.63 -70.66
N LYS A 2 34.52 52.81 -70.28
CA LYS A 2 33.55 52.96 -69.17
C LYS A 2 32.25 52.16 -69.30
N ILE A 3 31.71 51.95 -70.50
CA ILE A 3 30.48 51.17 -70.71
C ILE A 3 30.71 49.66 -70.52
N ALA A 4 31.88 49.16 -70.94
CA ALA A 4 32.26 47.76 -70.74
C ALA A 4 32.53 47.47 -69.25
N GLU A 5 33.18 48.39 -68.53
CA GLU A 5 33.39 48.27 -67.08
C GLU A 5 32.09 48.33 -66.25
N LEU A 6 31.08 49.09 -66.70
CA LEU A 6 29.76 49.12 -66.05
C LEU A 6 29.00 47.81 -66.25
N LEU A 7 29.00 47.24 -67.47
CA LEU A 7 28.38 45.95 -67.76
C LEU A 7 29.06 44.78 -67.01
N LEU A 8 30.36 44.90 -66.73
CA LEU A 8 31.16 43.90 -66.03
C LEU A 8 30.91 43.83 -64.51
N LYS A 9 30.35 44.87 -63.89
CA LYS A 9 30.07 44.86 -62.45
C LYS A 9 28.77 44.12 -62.09
N GLU A 10 27.83 44.00 -63.03
CA GLU A 10 26.52 43.37 -62.78
C GLU A 10 26.31 42.04 -63.52
N ILE A 11 27.07 41.73 -64.57
CA ILE A 11 26.81 40.51 -65.37
C ILE A 11 27.97 39.51 -65.25
N ARG A 12 27.89 38.63 -64.25
CA ARG A 12 28.79 37.48 -64.05
C ARG A 12 28.44 36.24 -64.90
N MET A 13 27.50 36.35 -65.84
CA MET A 13 26.97 35.20 -66.60
C MET A 13 27.27 35.25 -68.10
N ILE A 14 27.93 36.31 -68.58
CA ILE A 14 28.22 36.52 -70.01
C ILE A 14 29.73 36.64 -70.20
N GLY A 15 30.29 35.86 -71.12
CA GLY A 15 31.66 36.06 -71.58
C GLY A 15 31.73 37.32 -72.42
N VAL A 16 32.71 38.18 -72.19
CA VAL A 16 32.91 39.41 -72.96
C VAL A 16 34.30 39.39 -73.57
N LEU A 17 34.36 39.53 -74.89
CA LEU A 17 35.58 39.69 -75.67
C LEU A 17 35.47 40.98 -76.48
N VAL A 18 36.47 41.86 -76.38
CA VAL A 18 36.50 43.12 -77.15
C VAL A 18 37.66 43.08 -78.11
N VAL A 19 37.37 43.30 -79.40
CA VAL A 19 38.30 43.16 -80.52
C VAL A 19 38.38 44.50 -81.25
N GLU A 20 39.59 44.96 -81.51
CA GLU A 20 39.83 46.20 -82.27
C GLU A 20 39.75 45.94 -83.78
N SER A 21 39.53 46.99 -84.57
CA SER A 21 39.39 46.94 -86.04
C SER A 21 40.57 46.28 -86.79
N ASN A 22 41.75 46.18 -86.16
CA ASN A 22 42.91 45.44 -86.67
C ASN A 22 42.92 43.94 -86.28
N LYS A 23 41.77 43.40 -85.83
CA LYS A 23 41.57 42.04 -85.31
C LYS A 23 42.34 41.72 -84.01
N LYS A 24 42.94 42.71 -83.33
CA LYS A 24 43.62 42.48 -82.06
C LYS A 24 42.64 42.44 -80.89
N ILE A 25 42.74 41.41 -80.05
CA ILE A 25 41.96 41.30 -78.81
C ILE A 25 42.46 42.35 -77.81
N SER A 26 41.58 43.27 -77.42
CA SER A 26 41.88 44.31 -76.42
C SER A 26 41.41 43.95 -75.01
N TYR A 27 40.43 43.06 -74.88
CA TYR A 27 39.91 42.61 -73.57
C TYR A 27 39.24 41.24 -73.67
N SER A 28 39.38 40.41 -72.63
CA SER A 28 38.62 39.16 -72.45
C SER A 28 38.46 38.84 -70.96
N ASN A 29 37.22 38.60 -70.52
CA ASN A 29 36.91 38.14 -69.15
C ASN A 29 37.08 36.62 -68.98
N GLU A 30 37.01 36.10 -67.75
CA GLU A 30 37.25 34.68 -67.47
C GLU A 30 36.31 33.75 -68.24
N ILE A 31 35.04 34.11 -68.39
CA ILE A 31 34.04 33.28 -69.10
C ILE A 31 34.31 33.25 -70.61
N ALA A 32 34.71 34.38 -71.21
CA ALA A 32 35.10 34.41 -72.62
C ALA A 32 36.36 33.57 -72.88
N ARG A 33 37.33 33.54 -71.95
CA ARG A 33 38.57 32.75 -72.11
C ARG A 33 38.33 31.24 -72.21
N ASN A 34 37.20 30.73 -71.73
CA ASN A 34 36.81 29.33 -71.95
C ASN A 34 36.61 29.01 -73.44
N TYR A 35 36.48 30.02 -74.30
CA TYR A 35 36.33 29.89 -75.75
C TYR A 35 37.59 30.31 -76.52
N ASN A 36 38.73 30.51 -75.86
CA ASN A 36 39.96 31.03 -76.46
C ASN A 36 40.41 30.26 -77.71
N TYR A 37 40.23 28.93 -77.69
CA TYR A 37 40.54 28.06 -78.83
C TYR A 37 39.76 28.42 -80.11
N TYR A 38 38.59 29.04 -79.98
CA TYR A 38 37.72 29.41 -81.09
C TYR A 38 37.82 30.89 -81.48
N PHE A 39 38.62 31.69 -80.76
CA PHE A 39 38.61 33.14 -80.91
C PHE A 39 38.90 33.60 -82.33
N GLU A 40 39.86 32.99 -83.04
CA GLU A 40 40.15 33.36 -84.43
C GLU A 40 38.92 33.22 -85.33
N HIS A 41 38.24 32.07 -85.28
CA HIS A 41 37.03 31.82 -86.06
C HIS A 41 35.87 32.74 -85.66
N ILE A 42 35.72 33.04 -84.36
CA ILE A 42 34.68 33.95 -83.84
C ILE A 42 34.95 35.38 -84.33
N ILE A 43 36.21 35.81 -84.30
CA ILE A 43 36.65 37.14 -84.76
C ILE A 43 36.42 37.24 -86.27
N ASP A 44 36.81 36.23 -87.04
CA ASP A 44 36.57 36.24 -88.48
C ASP A 44 35.08 36.33 -88.81
N ALA A 45 34.23 35.53 -88.17
CA ALA A 45 32.78 35.59 -88.35
C ALA A 45 32.18 36.96 -87.96
N ALA A 46 32.70 37.59 -86.90
CA ALA A 46 32.30 38.93 -86.48
C ALA A 46 32.68 40.01 -87.52
N PHE A 47 33.85 39.90 -88.13
CA PHE A 47 34.32 40.84 -89.16
C PHE A 47 33.67 40.62 -90.53
N ASP A 48 33.24 39.39 -90.82
CA ASP A 48 32.45 39.04 -92.01
C ASP A 48 30.98 39.51 -91.92
N GLY A 49 30.60 40.17 -90.83
CA GLY A 49 29.30 40.82 -90.64
C GLY A 49 28.27 40.00 -89.87
N SER A 50 28.65 38.87 -89.27
CA SER A 50 27.73 38.04 -88.47
C SER A 50 27.44 38.71 -87.13
N THR A 51 26.16 39.00 -86.86
CA THR A 51 25.72 39.66 -85.61
C THR A 51 25.28 38.68 -84.52
N PHE A 52 24.90 37.45 -84.89
CA PHE A 52 24.50 36.40 -83.96
C PHE A 52 24.77 35.01 -84.53
N PHE A 53 25.43 34.13 -83.77
CA PHE A 53 25.71 32.75 -84.18
C PHE A 53 25.96 31.83 -82.98
N SER A 54 25.95 30.51 -83.19
CA SER A 54 26.19 29.51 -82.13
C SER A 54 27.49 28.75 -82.38
N ILE A 55 28.27 28.54 -81.32
CA ILE A 55 29.46 27.66 -81.35
C ILE A 55 29.00 26.25 -80.98
N HIS A 56 29.13 25.30 -81.89
CA HIS A 56 28.61 23.94 -81.69
C HIS A 56 29.46 23.05 -80.76
N PRO A 57 30.81 23.09 -80.80
CA PRO A 57 31.65 22.25 -79.94
C PRO A 57 31.63 22.65 -78.46
N TYR A 58 31.31 23.90 -78.15
CA TYR A 58 31.07 24.40 -76.80
C TYR A 58 29.86 25.35 -76.87
N PRO A 59 28.64 24.88 -76.54
CA PRO A 59 27.40 25.57 -76.87
C PRO A 59 27.30 26.93 -76.20
N ALA A 60 27.60 27.96 -76.99
CA ALA A 60 27.39 29.35 -76.64
C ALA A 60 26.70 30.07 -77.77
N GLU A 61 25.72 30.88 -77.40
CA GLU A 61 25.17 31.88 -78.29
C GLU A 61 26.10 33.10 -78.23
N VAL A 62 26.63 33.45 -79.39
CA VAL A 62 27.55 34.56 -79.57
C VAL A 62 26.81 35.70 -80.21
N GLN A 63 26.81 36.85 -79.54
CA GLN A 63 26.27 38.09 -80.09
C GLN A 63 27.40 39.08 -80.32
N VAL A 64 27.41 39.70 -81.49
CA VAL A 64 28.44 40.67 -81.89
C VAL A 64 27.80 42.05 -82.02
N ILE A 65 28.38 43.02 -81.34
CA ILE A 65 27.96 44.42 -81.38
C ILE A 65 29.14 45.24 -81.90
N HIS A 66 28.94 46.00 -82.98
CA HIS A 66 29.95 46.89 -83.53
C HIS A 66 29.68 48.34 -83.11
N GLN A 67 30.63 48.97 -82.41
CA GLN A 67 30.53 50.35 -81.94
C GLN A 67 31.91 51.01 -81.90
N ASP A 68 32.04 52.25 -82.41
CA ASP A 68 33.26 53.07 -82.37
C ASP A 68 34.55 52.34 -82.82
N GLN A 69 34.50 51.69 -84.00
CA GLN A 69 35.60 50.90 -84.58
C GLN A 69 36.06 49.69 -83.73
N LYS A 70 35.20 49.19 -82.82
CA LYS A 70 35.43 47.99 -82.02
C LYS A 70 34.28 47.01 -82.14
N TYR A 71 34.61 45.73 -82.03
CA TYR A 71 33.65 44.63 -81.97
C TYR A 71 33.60 44.10 -80.54
N ILE A 72 32.42 44.15 -79.92
CA ILE A 72 32.12 43.57 -78.62
C ILE A 72 31.41 42.24 -78.87
N VAL A 73 32.04 41.15 -78.49
CA VAL A 73 31.54 39.79 -78.63
C VAL A 73 31.09 39.29 -77.25
N LEU A 74 29.81 38.96 -77.15
CA LEU A 74 29.17 38.45 -75.94
C LEU A 74 28.92 36.95 -76.10
N PHE A 75 29.39 36.16 -75.14
CA PHE A 75 29.20 34.72 -75.06
C PHE A 75 28.17 34.40 -73.99
N ASN A 76 26.99 33.91 -74.40
CA ASN A 76 26.01 33.36 -73.49
C ASN A 76 26.20 31.84 -73.41
N SER A 77 26.84 31.36 -72.34
CA SER A 77 27.13 29.93 -72.18
C SER A 77 25.86 29.15 -71.81
N LYS A 78 25.45 28.21 -72.65
CA LYS A 78 24.34 27.30 -72.31
C LYS A 78 24.73 26.35 -71.16
N ASN A 79 26.02 26.09 -70.96
CA ASN A 79 26.52 25.21 -69.90
C ASN A 79 26.39 25.82 -68.50
N GLU A 80 26.70 27.11 -68.31
CA GLU A 80 26.57 27.79 -67.01
C GLU A 80 25.10 27.93 -66.57
N LEU A 81 24.19 28.26 -67.51
CA LEU A 81 22.75 28.27 -67.22
C LEU A 81 22.24 26.88 -66.84
N THR A 82 22.71 25.83 -67.52
CA THR A 82 22.35 24.44 -67.21
C THR A 82 22.89 24.02 -65.83
N ARG A 83 24.10 24.46 -65.46
CA ARG A 83 24.69 24.19 -64.15
C ARG A 83 23.89 24.86 -63.02
N LEU A 84 23.61 26.15 -63.12
CA LEU A 84 22.82 26.88 -62.12
C LEU A 84 21.42 26.29 -61.97
N LYS A 85 20.79 25.87 -63.08
CA LYS A 85 19.51 25.17 -63.02
C LYS A 85 19.62 23.85 -62.23
N LYS A 86 20.67 23.05 -62.47
CA LYS A 86 20.91 21.82 -61.70
C LYS A 86 21.18 22.10 -60.21
N GLU A 87 21.94 23.13 -59.88
CA GLU A 87 22.18 23.53 -58.49
C GLU A 87 20.90 24.03 -57.81
N TYR A 88 20.09 24.82 -58.50
CA TYR A 88 18.77 25.25 -58.01
C TYR A 88 17.82 24.08 -57.79
N ASP A 89 17.74 23.15 -58.76
CA ASP A 89 16.92 21.94 -58.66
C ASP A 89 17.39 21.07 -57.48
N ALA A 90 18.70 20.93 -57.28
CA ALA A 90 19.26 20.22 -56.13
C ALA A 90 18.90 20.89 -54.79
N LEU A 91 18.96 22.22 -54.71
CA LEU A 91 18.54 22.97 -53.52
C LEU A 91 17.04 22.83 -53.24
N GLN A 92 16.21 22.83 -54.27
CA GLN A 92 14.76 22.57 -54.16
C GLN A 92 14.49 21.16 -53.63
N VAL A 93 15.23 20.15 -54.11
CA VAL A 93 15.11 18.77 -53.62
C VAL A 93 15.45 18.71 -52.13
N VAL A 94 16.59 19.27 -51.71
CA VAL A 94 16.99 19.28 -50.29
C VAL A 94 15.98 20.03 -49.43
N GLN A 95 15.46 21.17 -49.90
CA GLN A 95 14.42 21.91 -49.19
C GLN A 95 13.15 21.09 -49.01
N ASN A 96 12.71 20.37 -50.06
CA ASN A 96 11.54 19.51 -50.01
C ASN A 96 11.72 18.33 -49.05
N GLU A 97 12.89 17.69 -49.07
CA GLU A 97 13.22 16.61 -48.13
C GLU A 97 13.18 17.09 -46.67
N LEU A 98 13.79 18.25 -46.38
CA LEU A 98 13.75 18.83 -45.03
C LEU A 98 12.33 19.17 -44.58
N ASN A 99 11.50 19.72 -45.48
CA ASN A 99 10.09 19.98 -45.19
C ASN A 99 9.31 18.69 -44.89
N GLN A 100 9.58 17.61 -45.63
CA GLN A 100 8.95 16.31 -45.36
C GLN A 100 9.36 15.77 -43.99
N VAL A 101 10.64 15.90 -43.61
CA VAL A 101 11.12 15.50 -42.28
C VAL A 101 10.39 16.29 -41.19
N ILE A 102 10.34 17.62 -41.30
CA ILE A 102 9.62 18.50 -40.34
C ILE A 102 8.13 18.13 -40.23
N ASN A 103 7.48 17.84 -41.36
CA ASN A 103 6.06 17.50 -41.39
C ASN A 103 5.77 16.08 -40.89
N SER A 104 6.75 15.19 -40.88
CA SER A 104 6.62 13.83 -40.36
C SER A 104 6.82 13.72 -38.84
N SER A 105 7.27 14.79 -38.18
CA SER A 105 7.45 14.84 -36.73
C SER A 105 6.10 14.68 -36.01
N PHE A 106 6.04 13.83 -34.98
CA PHE A 106 4.89 13.73 -34.09
C PHE A 106 4.73 14.96 -33.20
N ASP A 107 5.83 15.63 -32.88
CA ASP A 107 5.80 16.88 -32.12
C ASP A 107 5.45 18.06 -33.07
N GLY A 108 4.73 19.04 -32.53
CA GLY A 108 4.44 20.28 -33.22
C GLY A 108 5.71 21.13 -33.33
N ILE A 109 5.98 21.67 -34.51
CA ILE A 109 7.14 22.52 -34.78
C ILE A 109 6.63 23.88 -35.26
N VAL A 110 7.06 24.95 -34.58
CA VAL A 110 6.78 26.33 -34.97
C VAL A 110 8.06 27.13 -35.00
N ILE A 111 8.29 27.83 -36.10
CA ILE A 111 9.47 28.68 -36.28
C ILE A 111 9.03 30.13 -36.31
N SER A 112 9.71 30.98 -35.54
CA SER A 112 9.55 32.43 -35.56
C SER A 112 10.85 33.15 -35.93
N ASP A 113 10.72 34.36 -36.44
CA ASP A 113 11.85 35.26 -36.73
C ASP A 113 12.40 35.92 -35.44
N GLU A 114 13.39 36.79 -35.58
CA GLU A 114 14.01 37.50 -34.45
C GLU A 114 13.06 38.46 -33.70
N ASN A 115 11.92 38.82 -34.30
CA ASN A 115 10.91 39.70 -33.72
C ASN A 115 9.73 38.92 -33.11
N GLY A 116 9.76 37.58 -33.19
CA GLY A 116 8.69 36.71 -32.70
C GLY A 116 7.52 36.59 -33.66
N VAL A 117 7.68 36.90 -34.94
CA VAL A 117 6.66 36.65 -35.98
C VAL A 117 6.77 35.20 -36.44
N ILE A 118 5.66 34.48 -36.45
CA ILE A 118 5.61 33.08 -36.89
C ILE A 118 5.80 33.02 -38.40
N ILE A 119 6.83 32.31 -38.85
CA ILE A 119 7.18 32.15 -40.28
C ILE A 119 6.89 30.75 -40.81
N HIS A 120 6.79 29.75 -39.93
CA HIS A 120 6.53 28.39 -40.32
C HIS A 120 5.88 27.59 -39.20
N GLN A 121 5.00 26.65 -39.56
CA GLN A 121 4.51 25.60 -38.68
C GLN A 121 4.32 24.30 -39.44
N ASN A 122 4.49 23.17 -38.76
CA ASN A 122 4.18 21.86 -39.32
C ASN A 122 2.72 21.44 -39.04
N PRO A 123 2.18 20.43 -39.74
CA PRO A 123 0.82 19.94 -39.53
C PRO A 123 0.56 19.44 -38.10
N SER A 124 1.56 18.87 -37.44
CA SER A 124 1.43 18.33 -36.07
C SER A 124 1.15 19.44 -35.05
N TYR A 125 1.65 20.65 -35.26
CA TYR A 125 1.30 21.80 -34.42
C TYR A 125 -0.19 22.09 -34.46
N GLU A 126 -0.79 22.12 -35.66
CA GLU A 126 -2.22 22.33 -35.84
C GLU A 126 -3.05 21.19 -35.23
N GLN A 127 -2.60 19.94 -35.40
CA GLN A 127 -3.27 18.77 -34.80
C GLN A 127 -3.26 18.78 -33.27
N ILE A 128 -2.13 19.17 -32.66
CA ILE A 128 -1.98 19.22 -31.20
C ILE A 128 -2.72 20.41 -30.61
N THR A 129 -2.57 21.59 -31.21
CA THR A 129 -3.02 22.85 -30.61
C THR A 129 -4.41 23.28 -31.06
N GLY A 130 -4.88 22.79 -32.21
CA GLY A 130 -6.08 23.26 -32.90
C GLY A 130 -5.90 24.59 -33.62
N LEU A 131 -4.68 25.16 -33.65
CA LEU A 131 -4.39 26.45 -34.26
C LEU A 131 -3.96 26.30 -35.72
N SER A 132 -4.74 26.86 -36.64
CA SER A 132 -4.50 26.67 -38.07
C SER A 132 -3.33 27.49 -38.59
N ALA A 133 -2.64 26.98 -39.61
CA ALA A 133 -1.52 27.70 -40.22
C ALA A 133 -1.94 29.06 -40.80
N LYS A 134 -3.19 29.18 -41.25
CA LYS A 134 -3.74 30.42 -41.80
C LYS A 134 -3.91 31.50 -40.72
N ASP A 135 -4.19 31.08 -39.49
CA ASP A 135 -4.44 32.00 -38.38
C ASP A 135 -3.16 32.36 -37.62
N CYS A 136 -2.08 31.58 -37.77
CA CYS A 136 -0.83 31.78 -37.03
C CYS A 136 0.31 32.37 -37.87
N ILE A 137 0.49 31.95 -39.13
CA ILE A 137 1.62 32.40 -39.95
C ILE A 137 1.49 33.90 -40.24
N GLY A 138 2.57 34.65 -40.00
CA GLY A 138 2.63 36.10 -40.16
C GLY A 138 2.21 36.91 -38.94
N ARG A 139 1.69 36.26 -37.88
CA ARG A 139 1.31 36.92 -36.62
C ARG A 139 2.47 36.96 -35.63
N ASN A 140 2.46 37.96 -34.75
CA ASN A 140 3.43 38.06 -33.68
C ASN A 140 3.01 37.24 -32.46
N LEU A 141 3.94 36.49 -31.85
CA LEU A 141 3.69 35.70 -30.65
C LEU A 141 3.18 36.52 -29.47
N LYS A 142 3.56 37.81 -29.40
CA LYS A 142 3.08 38.72 -28.35
C LYS A 142 1.60 39.06 -28.52
N GLU A 143 1.12 39.19 -29.76
CA GLU A 143 -0.31 39.39 -30.03
C GLU A 143 -1.11 38.16 -29.60
N LEU A 144 -0.58 36.95 -29.84
CA LEU A 144 -1.22 35.71 -29.42
C LEU A 144 -1.26 35.56 -27.89
N GLU A 145 -0.25 36.05 -27.17
CA GLU A 145 -0.28 36.16 -25.71
C GLU A 145 -1.33 37.18 -25.23
N ASP A 146 -1.33 38.38 -25.81
CA ASP A 146 -2.21 39.48 -25.40
C ASP A 146 -3.70 39.17 -25.67
N GLU A 147 -4.01 38.43 -26.75
CA GLU A 147 -5.36 37.93 -27.07
C GLU A 147 -5.78 36.71 -26.24
N GLY A 148 -4.85 36.13 -25.45
CA GLY A 148 -5.09 34.94 -24.65
C GLY A 148 -5.22 33.66 -25.48
N VAL A 149 -4.76 33.64 -26.73
CA VAL A 149 -4.65 32.41 -27.54
C VAL A 149 -3.67 31.45 -26.90
N ILE A 150 -2.56 31.98 -26.39
CA ILE A 150 -1.59 31.31 -25.53
C ILE A 150 -1.44 32.08 -24.23
N ASP A 151 -1.22 31.41 -23.11
CA ASP A 151 -1.01 32.08 -21.82
C ASP A 151 0.42 32.64 -21.64
N VAL A 152 1.39 32.03 -22.32
CA VAL A 152 2.80 32.43 -22.29
C VAL A 152 3.56 31.85 -23.47
N SER A 153 4.56 32.56 -24.01
CA SER A 153 5.39 32.20 -25.15
C SER A 153 6.80 31.82 -24.71
N ALA A 154 7.21 30.59 -25.04
CA ALA A 154 8.58 30.12 -24.83
C ALA A 154 9.58 30.89 -25.71
N SER A 155 9.20 31.29 -26.92
CA SER A 155 10.09 32.04 -27.81
C SER A 155 10.39 33.45 -27.30
N LEU A 156 9.39 34.16 -26.79
CA LEU A 156 9.60 35.51 -26.23
C LEU A 156 10.49 35.46 -24.98
N ARG A 157 10.33 34.43 -24.15
CA ARG A 157 11.23 34.19 -23.01
C ARG A 157 12.65 33.84 -23.47
N ALA A 158 12.80 32.95 -24.45
CA ALA A 158 14.11 32.58 -25.00
C ALA A 158 14.83 33.77 -25.66
N LEU A 159 14.09 34.66 -26.35
CA LEU A 159 14.61 35.93 -26.87
C LEU A 159 15.12 36.85 -25.76
N LYS A 160 14.35 37.02 -24.69
CA LYS A 160 14.70 37.88 -23.55
C LYS A 160 15.89 37.34 -22.75
N GLU A 161 15.92 36.03 -22.51
CA GLU A 161 16.94 35.38 -21.70
C GLU A 161 18.18 34.96 -22.51
N ASN A 162 18.10 35.07 -23.85
CA ASN A 162 19.17 34.73 -24.79
C ASN A 162 19.68 33.28 -24.63
N ARG A 163 18.78 32.33 -24.31
CA ARG A 163 19.08 30.91 -24.08
C ARG A 163 17.87 30.04 -24.43
N GLU A 164 18.07 28.72 -24.47
CA GLU A 164 16.98 27.75 -24.57
C GLU A 164 16.07 27.82 -23.33
N VAL A 165 14.75 27.76 -23.57
CA VAL A 165 13.71 27.79 -22.53
C VAL A 165 12.68 26.71 -22.81
N THR A 166 12.39 25.90 -21.80
CA THR A 166 11.28 24.94 -21.80
C THR A 166 10.22 25.35 -20.79
N ILE A 167 8.97 25.32 -21.22
CA ILE A 167 7.84 25.91 -20.51
C ILE A 167 6.58 25.09 -20.76
N ILE A 168 5.69 25.02 -19.77
CA ILE A 168 4.33 24.51 -19.98
C ILE A 168 3.47 25.69 -20.44
N GLN A 169 2.83 25.55 -21.58
CA GLN A 169 1.95 26.55 -22.20
C GLN A 169 0.53 25.99 -22.27
N LYS A 170 -0.47 26.83 -21.96
CA LYS A 170 -1.89 26.54 -22.17
C LYS A 170 -2.40 27.31 -23.36
N ILE A 171 -3.18 26.62 -24.17
CA ILE A 171 -3.80 27.16 -25.38
C ILE A 171 -5.29 27.36 -25.11
N ASN A 172 -5.89 28.38 -25.70
CA ASN A 172 -7.32 28.69 -25.53
C ASN A 172 -8.27 27.55 -25.96
N THR A 173 -7.79 26.61 -26.76
CA THR A 173 -8.48 25.37 -27.13
C THR A 173 -8.63 24.38 -25.97
N GLY A 174 -7.97 24.64 -24.84
CA GLY A 174 -8.00 23.81 -23.62
C GLY A 174 -6.84 22.83 -23.52
N VAL A 175 -6.02 22.70 -24.57
CA VAL A 175 -4.85 21.83 -24.61
C VAL A 175 -3.71 22.42 -23.78
N THR A 176 -3.01 21.57 -23.03
CA THR A 176 -1.79 21.94 -22.29
C THR A 176 -0.60 21.25 -22.93
N VAL A 177 0.40 22.03 -23.34
CA VAL A 177 1.55 21.54 -24.09
C VAL A 177 2.87 21.89 -23.40
N LEU A 178 3.88 21.04 -23.59
CA LEU A 178 5.26 21.35 -23.25
C LEU A 178 5.92 21.99 -24.48
N VAL A 179 6.45 23.21 -24.32
CA VAL A 179 7.10 23.96 -25.40
C VAL A 179 8.56 24.20 -25.06
N SER A 180 9.46 23.71 -25.91
CA SER A 180 10.91 24.00 -25.85
C SER A 180 11.31 24.92 -26.98
N ALA A 181 11.73 26.14 -26.65
CA ALA A 181 12.18 27.15 -27.61
C ALA A 181 13.71 27.17 -27.69
N VAL A 182 14.24 26.88 -28.87
CA VAL A 182 15.69 26.86 -29.17
C VAL A 182 16.03 28.02 -30.12
N PRO A 183 16.87 28.99 -29.71
CA PRO A 183 17.29 30.08 -30.57
C PRO A 183 18.39 29.64 -31.55
N ILE A 184 18.17 29.88 -32.84
CA ILE A 184 19.13 29.68 -33.92
C ILE A 184 19.88 30.97 -34.17
N ARG A 185 21.21 30.90 -34.18
CA ARG A 185 22.10 32.06 -34.28
C ARG A 185 22.81 32.13 -35.62
N ASN A 186 23.01 33.35 -36.10
CA ASN A 186 23.84 33.61 -37.29
C ASN A 186 25.34 33.56 -36.96
N LYS A 187 26.19 33.75 -37.97
CA LYS A 187 27.66 33.76 -37.82
C LYS A 187 28.20 34.86 -36.89
N GLN A 188 27.42 35.92 -36.63
CA GLN A 188 27.77 36.98 -35.68
C GLN A 188 27.24 36.71 -34.26
N GLY A 189 26.60 35.56 -34.01
CA GLY A 189 26.06 35.18 -32.69
C GLY A 189 24.70 35.79 -32.34
N LYS A 190 24.10 36.61 -33.24
CA LYS A 190 22.76 37.17 -33.08
C LYS A 190 21.72 36.11 -33.37
N ILE A 191 20.63 36.09 -32.60
CA ILE A 191 19.48 35.22 -32.87
C ILE A 191 18.84 35.65 -34.19
N GLU A 192 18.70 34.71 -35.12
CA GLU A 192 18.07 34.89 -36.43
C GLU A 192 16.67 34.26 -36.45
N LYS A 193 16.49 33.12 -35.77
CA LYS A 193 15.22 32.40 -35.71
C LYS A 193 15.06 31.71 -34.36
N LEU A 194 13.82 31.38 -33.99
CA LEU A 194 13.54 30.47 -32.88
C LEU A 194 12.71 29.30 -33.35
N VAL A 195 13.13 28.10 -32.96
CA VAL A 195 12.41 26.85 -33.22
C VAL A 195 11.77 26.39 -31.94
N ASN A 196 10.45 26.27 -31.93
CA ASN A 196 9.69 25.68 -30.84
C ASN A 196 9.38 24.23 -31.17
N ASN A 197 9.64 23.34 -30.22
CA ASN A 197 9.13 21.97 -30.22
C ASN A 197 7.99 21.86 -29.20
N ILE A 198 6.82 21.38 -29.65
CA ILE A 198 5.56 21.34 -28.89
C ILE A 198 5.13 19.89 -28.70
N ARG A 199 5.00 19.46 -27.45
CA ARG A 199 4.57 18.11 -27.10
C ARG A 199 3.26 18.13 -26.32
N ASP A 200 2.29 17.34 -26.75
CA ASP A 200 1.01 17.20 -26.05
C ASP A 200 1.20 16.47 -24.71
N LEU A 201 0.81 17.12 -23.61
CA LEU A 201 0.83 16.54 -22.27
C LEU A 201 -0.55 16.01 -21.83
N THR A 202 -1.59 16.17 -22.66
CA THR A 202 -2.97 15.84 -22.31
C THR A 202 -3.14 14.35 -22.03
N TYR A 203 -2.58 13.49 -22.87
CA TYR A 203 -2.63 12.03 -22.71
C TYR A 203 -1.86 11.53 -21.47
N LEU A 204 -0.68 12.13 -21.19
CA LEU A 204 0.10 11.78 -20.00
C LEU A 204 -0.65 12.13 -18.71
N LYS A 205 -1.32 13.27 -18.70
CA LYS A 205 -2.12 13.72 -17.55
C LYS A 205 -3.37 12.87 -17.34
N SER A 206 -4.02 12.41 -18.40
CA SER A 206 -5.16 11.48 -18.28
C SER A 206 -4.73 10.12 -17.74
N LEU A 207 -3.59 9.60 -18.19
CA LEU A 207 -3.01 8.35 -17.68
C LEU A 207 -2.63 8.45 -16.19
N GLU A 208 -2.02 9.56 -15.77
CA GLU A 208 -1.67 9.79 -14.37
C GLU A 208 -2.91 9.80 -13.47
N ASN A 209 -3.99 10.45 -13.92
CA ASN A 209 -5.26 10.44 -13.21
C ASN A 209 -5.89 9.04 -13.16
N GLU A 210 -5.85 8.28 -14.26
CA GLU A 210 -6.38 6.92 -14.31
C GLU A 210 -5.62 5.97 -13.36
N ILE A 211 -4.29 6.08 -13.32
CA ILE A 211 -3.45 5.33 -12.38
C ILE A 211 -3.83 5.68 -10.93
N GLN A 212 -3.97 6.96 -10.59
CA GLN A 212 -4.38 7.38 -9.24
C GLN A 212 -5.78 6.85 -8.87
N GLU A 213 -6.73 6.85 -9.80
CA GLU A 213 -8.06 6.28 -9.55
C GLU A 213 -8.01 4.76 -9.35
N LEU A 214 -7.20 4.05 -10.13
CA LEU A 214 -7.00 2.61 -10.00
C LEU A 214 -6.33 2.25 -8.68
N GLU A 215 -5.29 2.99 -8.26
CA GLU A 215 -4.64 2.81 -6.97
C GLU A 215 -5.63 2.99 -5.82
N LYS A 216 -6.45 4.05 -5.86
CA LYS A 216 -7.48 4.30 -4.85
C LYS A 216 -8.58 3.24 -4.81
N LYS A 217 -8.97 2.69 -5.97
CA LYS A 217 -9.91 1.54 -6.04
C LYS A 217 -9.26 0.27 -5.49
N ASN A 218 -7.99 0.06 -5.78
CA ASN A 218 -7.25 -1.12 -5.32
C ASN A 218 -7.05 -1.11 -3.80
N GLU A 219 -6.68 0.03 -3.21
CA GLU A 219 -6.62 0.19 -1.75
C GLU A 219 -7.95 -0.13 -1.06
N LYS A 220 -9.06 0.36 -1.61
CA LYS A 220 -10.40 0.04 -1.10
C LYS A 220 -10.72 -1.45 -1.21
N ALA A 221 -10.41 -2.07 -2.35
CA ALA A 221 -10.61 -3.50 -2.54
C ALA A 221 -9.76 -4.34 -1.58
N TYR A 222 -8.51 -3.94 -1.32
CA TYR A 222 -7.65 -4.59 -0.33
C TYR A 222 -8.21 -4.47 1.10
N GLN A 223 -8.68 -3.28 1.49
CA GLN A 223 -9.33 -3.07 2.79
C GLN A 223 -10.60 -3.92 2.94
N GLU A 224 -11.42 -3.98 1.90
CA GLU A 224 -12.66 -4.77 1.89
C GLU A 224 -12.38 -6.29 1.93
N LEU A 225 -11.33 -6.74 1.22
CA LEU A 225 -10.85 -8.11 1.28
C LEU A 225 -10.25 -8.47 2.64
N GLU A 226 -9.56 -7.55 3.32
CA GLU A 226 -9.07 -7.77 4.69
C GLU A 226 -10.25 -7.90 5.67
N ILE A 227 -11.24 -7.01 5.59
CA ILE A 227 -12.46 -7.09 6.42
C ILE A 227 -13.20 -8.43 6.20
N LEU A 228 -13.34 -8.89 4.96
CA LEU A 228 -14.00 -10.17 4.62
C LEU A 228 -13.19 -11.40 5.06
N LYS A 229 -11.85 -11.34 5.01
CA LYS A 229 -10.98 -12.39 5.56
C LYS A 229 -11.04 -12.43 7.08
N GLU A 230 -11.16 -11.28 7.73
CA GLU A 230 -11.22 -11.17 9.19
C GLU A 230 -12.57 -11.57 9.79
N GLN A 231 -13.69 -11.30 9.12
CA GLN A 231 -15.03 -11.75 9.55
C GLN A 231 -15.18 -13.28 9.53
N ASN A 232 -14.37 -13.97 8.72
CA ASN A 232 -14.39 -15.42 8.59
C ASN A 232 -13.21 -16.13 9.29
N ASP A 233 -12.33 -15.41 10.01
CA ASP A 233 -11.26 -16.03 10.79
C ASP A 233 -11.77 -16.40 12.20
N PRO A 234 -11.92 -17.70 12.53
CA PRO A 234 -12.33 -18.13 13.86
C PRO A 234 -11.37 -17.60 14.95
N LYS A 235 -10.10 -17.36 14.62
CA LYS A 235 -9.13 -16.83 15.59
C LYS A 235 -9.42 -15.38 15.98
N LEU A 236 -10.25 -14.64 15.26
CA LEU A 236 -10.51 -13.22 15.52
C LEU A 236 -11.90 -12.96 16.11
N SER A 237 -12.84 -13.91 16.00
CA SER A 237 -14.19 -13.75 16.52
C SER A 237 -14.26 -13.92 18.04
N ILE A 238 -14.82 -12.93 18.74
CA ILE A 238 -15.20 -13.07 20.15
C ILE A 238 -16.59 -13.71 20.21
N VAL A 239 -16.71 -14.82 20.93
CA VAL A 239 -17.99 -15.46 21.20
C VAL A 239 -18.66 -14.77 22.38
N ALA A 240 -19.85 -14.20 22.16
CA ALA A 240 -20.62 -13.47 23.16
C ALA A 240 -22.14 -13.67 22.97
N HIS A 241 -22.69 -14.67 23.65
CA HIS A 241 -24.12 -14.98 23.70
C HIS A 241 -24.76 -14.53 25.02
N SER A 242 -24.04 -14.64 26.14
CA SER A 242 -24.45 -14.16 27.45
C SER A 242 -24.58 -12.63 27.46
N ASP A 243 -25.59 -12.11 28.15
CA ASP A 243 -25.80 -10.66 28.23
C ASP A 243 -24.64 -9.94 28.90
N LYS A 244 -23.98 -10.60 29.87
CA LYS A 244 -22.77 -10.08 30.52
C LYS A 244 -21.63 -9.90 29.51
N MET A 245 -21.35 -10.90 28.67
CA MET A 245 -20.27 -10.80 27.70
C MET A 245 -20.61 -9.84 26.55
N LYS A 246 -21.88 -9.79 26.13
CA LYS A 246 -22.35 -8.78 25.17
C LYS A 246 -22.13 -7.36 25.68
N ALA A 247 -22.46 -7.09 26.94
CA ALA A 247 -22.21 -5.79 27.57
C ALA A 247 -20.70 -5.44 27.61
N VAL A 248 -19.83 -6.43 27.85
CA VAL A 248 -18.37 -6.25 27.79
C VAL A 248 -17.93 -5.88 26.37
N VAL A 249 -18.41 -6.59 25.34
CA VAL A 249 -18.06 -6.31 23.94
C VAL A 249 -18.55 -4.92 23.53
N GLU A 250 -19.80 -4.56 23.85
CA GLU A 250 -20.36 -3.25 23.54
C GLU A 250 -19.58 -2.11 24.22
N ARG A 251 -19.24 -2.27 25.50
CA ARG A 251 -18.37 -1.32 26.22
C ARG A 251 -16.99 -1.25 25.56
N THR A 252 -16.42 -2.38 25.16
CA THR A 252 -15.11 -2.43 24.50
C THR A 252 -15.11 -1.65 23.19
N LEU A 253 -16.15 -1.80 22.36
CA LEU A 253 -16.28 -1.07 21.09
C LEU A 253 -16.39 0.45 21.30
N ARG A 254 -17.13 0.89 22.32
CA ARG A 254 -17.19 2.32 22.69
C ARG A 254 -15.82 2.84 23.14
N VAL A 255 -15.12 2.07 23.97
CA VAL A 255 -13.79 2.43 24.49
C VAL A 255 -12.73 2.42 23.39
N ALA A 256 -12.87 1.59 22.36
CA ALA A 256 -11.93 1.52 21.25
C ALA A 256 -11.75 2.88 20.55
N GLN A 257 -12.82 3.67 20.42
CA GLN A 257 -12.82 5.00 19.79
C GLN A 257 -12.16 6.09 20.64
N ILE A 258 -11.88 5.84 21.92
CA ILE A 258 -11.35 6.83 22.85
C ILE A 258 -9.84 6.59 23.03
N ASP A 259 -9.02 7.64 22.85
CA ASP A 259 -7.57 7.56 23.08
C ASP A 259 -7.21 7.75 24.56
N SER A 260 -7.65 6.81 25.40
CA SER A 260 -7.40 6.80 26.84
C SER A 260 -6.84 5.45 27.30
N VAL A 261 -6.22 5.46 28.49
CA VAL A 261 -5.73 4.26 29.17
C VAL A 261 -6.89 3.35 29.54
N VAL A 262 -6.74 2.05 29.27
CA VAL A 262 -7.76 1.03 29.55
C VAL A 262 -7.16 -0.02 30.50
N LEU A 263 -7.87 -0.33 31.59
CA LEU A 263 -7.50 -1.39 32.52
C LEU A 263 -8.47 -2.57 32.37
N ILE A 264 -7.97 -3.70 31.90
CA ILE A 264 -8.74 -4.93 31.72
C ILE A 264 -8.53 -5.84 32.93
N GLN A 265 -9.62 -6.18 33.62
CA GLN A 265 -9.60 -7.04 34.79
C GLN A 265 -10.37 -8.33 34.50
N GLY A 266 -9.89 -9.44 35.04
CA GLY A 266 -10.56 -10.73 34.93
C GLY A 266 -9.59 -11.87 35.21
N GLU A 267 -10.13 -13.03 35.57
CA GLU A 267 -9.35 -14.23 35.88
C GLU A 267 -8.43 -14.65 34.74
N SER A 268 -7.46 -15.53 35.03
CA SER A 268 -6.62 -16.09 33.98
C SER A 268 -7.45 -16.93 33.01
N GLY A 269 -7.20 -16.77 31.71
CA GLY A 269 -7.85 -17.57 30.67
C GLY A 269 -9.24 -17.08 30.23
N VAL A 270 -9.74 -15.92 30.68
CA VAL A 270 -11.05 -15.37 30.24
C VAL A 270 -11.07 -14.77 28.83
N GLY A 271 -9.90 -14.58 28.21
CA GLY A 271 -9.76 -14.00 26.87
C GLY A 271 -9.39 -12.51 26.81
N LYS A 272 -8.66 -11.99 27.81
CA LYS A 272 -8.23 -10.57 27.87
C LYS A 272 -7.53 -10.11 26.59
N GLU A 273 -6.66 -10.92 26.02
CA GLU A 273 -5.95 -10.59 24.78
C GLU A 273 -6.90 -10.38 23.58
N LYS A 274 -8.03 -11.10 23.51
CA LYS A 274 -9.02 -10.88 22.45
C LYS A 274 -9.67 -9.51 22.56
N ILE A 275 -9.97 -9.08 23.78
CA ILE A 275 -10.49 -7.72 24.06
C ILE A 275 -9.46 -6.66 23.68
N VAL A 276 -8.17 -6.86 23.99
CA VAL A 276 -7.09 -5.95 23.58
C VAL A 276 -7.03 -5.80 22.07
N ASN A 277 -7.05 -6.93 21.34
CA ASN A 277 -7.04 -6.92 19.88
C ASN A 277 -8.27 -6.16 19.33
N LEU A 278 -9.44 -6.34 19.95
CA LEU A 278 -10.66 -5.63 19.58
C LEU A 278 -10.53 -4.12 19.79
N ILE A 279 -10.00 -3.69 20.95
CA ILE A 279 -9.77 -2.26 21.24
C ILE A 279 -8.84 -1.65 20.20
N HIS A 280 -7.70 -2.29 19.93
CA HIS A 280 -6.73 -1.77 18.99
C HIS A 280 -7.29 -1.67 17.56
N ARG A 281 -7.92 -2.75 17.08
CA ARG A 281 -8.52 -2.84 15.73
C ARG A 281 -9.56 -1.75 15.49
N TYR A 282 -10.41 -1.46 16.46
CA TYR A 282 -11.47 -0.45 16.31
C TYR A 282 -11.06 0.92 16.86
N SER A 283 -9.75 1.19 17.00
CA SER A 283 -9.25 2.49 17.45
C SER A 283 -8.73 3.35 16.30
N PRO A 284 -8.59 4.67 16.50
CA PRO A 284 -7.89 5.55 15.55
C PRO A 284 -6.43 5.11 15.27
N ARG A 285 -5.86 4.25 16.11
CA ARG A 285 -4.48 3.74 16.02
C ARG A 285 -4.38 2.33 15.42
N ALA A 286 -5.43 1.85 14.75
CA ALA A 286 -5.49 0.50 14.16
C ALA A 286 -4.38 0.21 13.14
N ASN A 287 -3.90 1.24 12.43
CA ASN A 287 -2.79 1.12 11.48
C ASN A 287 -1.40 1.20 12.14
N GLY A 288 -1.35 1.51 13.44
CA GLY A 288 -0.12 1.57 14.22
C GLY A 288 0.25 0.21 14.82
N PRO A 289 1.46 0.07 15.38
CA PRO A 289 1.88 -1.20 15.99
C PRO A 289 1.06 -1.54 17.26
N LEU A 290 0.72 -2.81 17.43
CA LEU A 290 0.24 -3.38 18.71
C LEU A 290 1.36 -4.20 19.35
N ILE A 291 2.05 -3.61 20.32
CA ILE A 291 3.13 -4.27 21.05
C ILE A 291 2.55 -4.93 22.30
N LYS A 292 2.77 -6.24 22.47
CA LYS A 292 2.27 -7.01 23.62
C LYS A 292 3.44 -7.50 24.46
N ILE A 293 3.34 -7.31 25.78
CA ILE A 293 4.32 -7.80 26.74
C ILE A 293 3.61 -8.35 27.97
N ASN A 294 4.07 -9.50 28.46
CA ASN A 294 3.66 -10.05 29.74
C ASN A 294 4.70 -9.68 30.79
N CYS A 295 4.30 -8.92 31.81
CA CYS A 295 5.18 -8.42 32.85
C CYS A 295 5.61 -9.49 33.87
N GLY A 296 4.89 -10.61 33.99
CA GLY A 296 5.24 -11.73 34.87
C GLY A 296 6.19 -12.76 34.25
N ALA A 297 6.29 -12.81 32.92
CA ALA A 297 7.09 -13.81 32.21
C ALA A 297 8.58 -13.46 32.07
N ILE A 298 8.95 -12.19 32.30
CA ILE A 298 10.31 -11.67 32.06
C ILE A 298 10.96 -11.30 33.40
N PRO A 299 12.21 -11.74 33.66
CA PRO A 299 12.96 -11.31 34.85
C PRO A 299 13.07 -9.78 34.94
N GLU A 300 13.02 -9.22 36.16
CA GLU A 300 13.01 -7.77 36.41
C GLU A 300 14.08 -6.99 35.63
N SER A 301 15.33 -7.47 35.66
CA SER A 301 16.47 -6.81 34.99
C SER A 301 16.31 -6.75 33.47
N LEU A 302 15.69 -7.77 32.87
CA LEU A 302 15.41 -7.79 31.44
C LEU A 302 14.17 -6.95 31.11
N LEU A 303 13.13 -7.01 31.95
CA LEU A 303 11.88 -6.28 31.75
C LEU A 303 12.12 -4.78 31.63
N GLU A 304 12.99 -4.22 32.47
CA GLU A 304 13.37 -2.81 32.40
C GLU A 304 14.00 -2.45 31.05
N SER A 305 14.98 -3.23 30.62
CA SER A 305 15.72 -3.01 29.38
C SER A 305 14.85 -3.23 28.13
N GLU A 306 13.87 -4.14 28.18
CA GLU A 306 12.91 -4.36 27.11
C GLU A 306 11.92 -3.19 27.02
N LEU A 307 11.31 -2.77 28.13
CA LEU A 307 10.32 -1.69 28.13
C LEU A 307 10.92 -0.35 27.70
N PHE A 308 12.05 0.02 28.30
CA PHE A 308 12.61 1.38 28.17
C PHE A 308 13.83 1.48 27.26
N GLY A 309 14.42 0.36 26.85
CA GLY A 309 15.66 0.35 26.07
C GLY A 309 16.89 0.70 26.92
N TYR A 310 18.07 0.68 26.30
CA TYR A 310 19.33 0.99 26.97
C TYR A 310 20.31 1.72 26.04
N GLU A 311 21.16 2.56 26.63
CA GLU A 311 22.30 3.16 25.94
C GLU A 311 23.52 2.22 25.89
N SER A 312 24.43 2.47 24.94
CA SER A 312 25.65 1.69 24.78
C SER A 312 26.51 1.71 26.05
N GLY A 313 27.01 0.55 26.49
CA GLY A 313 27.93 0.44 27.63
C GLY A 313 27.27 0.36 29.01
N THR A 314 25.97 0.12 29.08
CA THR A 314 25.20 0.08 30.34
C THR A 314 25.40 -1.18 31.19
N PHE A 315 25.66 -2.32 30.57
CA PHE A 315 26.00 -3.58 31.25
C PHE A 315 26.82 -4.51 30.34
N THR A 316 27.44 -5.54 30.93
CA THR A 316 28.25 -6.53 30.20
C THR A 316 27.37 -7.35 29.25
N GLY A 317 27.55 -7.20 27.94
CA GLY A 317 26.72 -7.86 26.91
C GLY A 317 25.72 -6.96 26.19
N ALA A 318 25.64 -5.67 26.57
CA ALA A 318 24.86 -4.67 25.84
C ALA A 318 25.41 -4.47 24.41
N ASP A 319 24.50 -4.33 23.43
CA ASP A 319 24.89 -3.99 22.07
C ASP A 319 25.62 -2.64 22.07
N ARG A 320 26.72 -2.55 21.30
CA ARG A 320 27.53 -1.34 21.16
C ARG A 320 26.73 -0.17 20.58
N LYS A 321 25.58 -0.43 19.93
CA LYS A 321 24.68 0.60 19.39
C LYS A 321 23.54 0.98 20.34
N GLY A 322 23.39 0.33 21.49
CA GLY A 322 22.19 0.44 22.34
C GLY A 322 20.98 -0.25 21.72
N LYS A 323 19.86 -0.28 22.45
CA LYS A 323 18.59 -0.89 22.01
C LYS A 323 17.41 0.04 22.34
N ALA A 324 16.52 0.24 21.38
CA ALA A 324 15.27 0.98 21.60
C ALA A 324 14.29 0.15 22.44
N GLY A 325 13.57 0.80 23.35
CA GLY A 325 12.58 0.15 24.20
C GLY A 325 11.26 -0.14 23.49
N LEU A 326 10.43 -1.02 24.06
CA LEU A 326 9.11 -1.36 23.55
C LEU A 326 8.14 -0.16 23.53
N PHE A 327 8.32 0.83 24.42
CA PHE A 327 7.57 2.08 24.33
C PHE A 327 7.95 2.90 23.09
N GLU A 328 9.22 2.89 22.67
CA GLU A 328 9.64 3.56 21.44
C GLU A 328 9.12 2.83 20.20
N THR A 329 9.14 1.49 20.20
CA THR A 329 8.62 0.69 19.08
C THR A 329 7.10 0.75 18.97
N ALA A 330 6.39 1.00 20.07
CA ALA A 330 4.95 1.19 20.10
C ALA A 330 4.50 2.61 19.71
N ASN A 331 5.42 3.51 19.35
CA ASN A 331 5.10 4.91 19.06
C ASN A 331 4.05 5.05 17.94
N ASN A 332 3.10 5.97 18.12
CA ASN A 332 1.87 6.13 17.32
C ASN A 332 0.95 4.88 17.27
N GLY A 333 1.22 3.87 18.11
CA GLY A 333 0.45 2.64 18.22
C GLY A 333 -0.10 2.41 19.63
N THR A 334 -0.21 1.15 20.01
CA THR A 334 -0.75 0.68 21.30
C THR A 334 0.24 -0.27 21.95
N ILE A 335 0.49 -0.09 23.25
CA ILE A 335 1.21 -1.06 24.08
C ILE A 335 0.25 -1.76 25.03
N PHE A 336 0.33 -3.09 25.05
CA PHE A 336 -0.43 -3.96 25.92
C PHE A 336 0.48 -4.55 27.00
N LEU A 337 0.21 -4.16 28.25
CA LEU A 337 0.89 -4.62 29.45
C LEU A 337 0.05 -5.71 30.13
N ASP A 338 0.30 -6.97 29.82
CA ASP A 338 -0.36 -8.09 30.47
C ASP A 338 0.27 -8.39 31.83
N GLU A 339 -0.56 -8.83 32.77
CA GLU A 339 -0.19 -9.13 34.16
C GLU A 339 0.52 -7.95 34.85
N ILE A 340 -0.03 -6.73 34.71
CA ILE A 340 0.56 -5.51 35.30
C ILE A 340 0.74 -5.58 36.83
N GLY A 341 -0.03 -6.43 37.51
CA GLY A 341 0.13 -6.71 38.94
C GLY A 341 1.43 -7.45 39.29
N GLU A 342 2.12 -8.06 38.33
CA GLU A 342 3.42 -8.70 38.54
C GLU A 342 4.61 -7.74 38.37
N MET A 343 4.34 -6.48 37.96
CA MET A 343 5.40 -5.51 37.72
C MET A 343 6.10 -5.09 39.03
N PRO A 344 7.44 -5.17 39.11
CA PRO A 344 8.21 -4.71 40.28
C PRO A 344 7.96 -3.23 40.60
N LEU A 345 8.00 -2.87 41.89
CA LEU A 345 7.75 -1.49 42.38
C LEU A 345 8.68 -0.44 41.74
N SER A 346 9.93 -0.82 41.46
CA SER A 346 10.94 -0.01 40.77
C SER A 346 10.45 0.45 39.38
N LEU A 347 9.86 -0.48 38.62
CA LEU A 347 9.35 -0.24 37.27
C LEU A 347 7.98 0.44 37.28
N GLN A 348 7.17 0.24 38.33
CA GLN A 348 5.91 0.97 38.50
C GLN A 348 6.14 2.49 38.55
N VAL A 349 7.23 2.96 39.18
CA VAL A 349 7.60 4.39 39.21
C VAL A 349 7.94 4.91 37.80
N LYS A 350 8.66 4.12 37.00
CA LYS A 350 8.99 4.51 35.62
C LYS A 350 7.76 4.53 34.73
N LEU A 351 6.89 3.52 34.85
CA LEU A 351 5.63 3.48 34.11
C LEU A 351 4.72 4.68 34.45
N LEU A 352 4.69 5.08 35.73
CA LEU A 352 3.95 6.27 36.15
C LEU A 352 4.43 7.53 35.42
N ARG A 353 5.75 7.71 35.23
CA ARG A 353 6.30 8.82 34.45
C ARG A 353 5.84 8.78 33.00
N VAL A 354 5.86 7.62 32.36
CA VAL A 354 5.36 7.48 30.98
C VAL A 354 3.89 7.89 30.88
N LEU A 355 3.06 7.48 31.83
CA LEU A 355 1.63 7.82 31.87
C LEU A 355 1.36 9.31 32.13
N GLN A 356 2.29 10.04 32.76
CA GLN A 356 2.12 11.44 33.12
C GLN A 356 2.76 12.40 32.13
N GLU A 357 4.00 12.11 31.74
CA GLU A 357 4.86 13.00 30.95
C GLU A 357 4.86 12.62 29.46
N LEU A 358 4.36 11.42 29.10
CA LEU A 358 4.44 10.87 27.74
C LEU A 358 5.88 10.81 27.22
N GLU A 359 6.82 10.58 28.12
CA GLU A 359 8.25 10.48 27.84
C GLU A 359 8.83 9.24 28.49
N ILE A 360 9.89 8.69 27.90
CA ILE A 360 10.69 7.62 28.49
C ILE A 360 12.15 8.05 28.64
N THR A 361 12.89 7.36 29.50
CA THR A 361 14.35 7.49 29.60
C THR A 361 14.97 6.11 29.50
N ARG A 362 15.92 5.93 28.58
CA ARG A 362 16.65 4.67 28.43
C ARG A 362 17.45 4.34 29.68
N VAL A 363 17.65 3.06 29.96
CA VAL A 363 18.52 2.63 31.06
C VAL A 363 19.93 3.20 30.84
N GLY A 364 20.47 3.86 31.87
CA GLY A 364 21.77 4.55 31.85
C GLY A 364 21.81 5.87 31.06
N GLY A 365 20.75 6.21 30.34
CA GLY A 365 20.61 7.51 29.68
C GLY A 365 20.03 8.57 30.60
N THR A 366 20.24 9.84 30.23
CA THR A 366 19.66 11.00 30.95
C THR A 366 18.70 11.81 30.08
N LYS A 367 18.62 11.50 28.79
CA LYS A 367 17.80 12.24 27.83
C LYS A 367 16.36 11.69 27.80
N PRO A 368 15.34 12.52 28.05
CA PRO A 368 13.95 12.12 27.83
C PRO A 368 13.64 11.98 26.34
N ILE A 369 12.81 11.00 26.01
CA ILE A 369 12.36 10.69 24.65
C ILE A 369 10.83 10.72 24.64
N PRO A 370 10.19 11.65 23.90
CA PRO A 370 8.73 11.71 23.82
C PRO A 370 8.18 10.50 23.06
N VAL A 371 7.10 9.93 23.61
CA VAL A 371 6.40 8.77 23.06
C VAL A 371 4.90 9.05 23.00
N ASN A 372 4.29 8.79 21.84
CA ASN A 372 2.86 8.90 21.64
C ASN A 372 2.25 7.50 21.59
N VAL A 373 1.95 6.90 22.73
CA VAL A 373 1.51 5.50 22.83
C VAL A 373 0.20 5.40 23.61
N ARG A 374 -0.77 4.64 23.09
CA ARG A 374 -1.95 4.25 23.86
C ARG A 374 -1.62 3.05 24.74
N ILE A 375 -1.94 3.13 26.03
CA ILE A 375 -1.63 2.08 27.00
C ILE A 375 -2.89 1.28 27.32
N ILE A 376 -2.80 -0.04 27.20
CA ILE A 376 -3.80 -0.99 27.69
C ILE A 376 -3.10 -1.89 28.70
N ALA A 377 -3.61 -1.96 29.94
CA ALA A 377 -3.06 -2.83 30.97
C ALA A 377 -4.06 -3.94 31.31
N ALA A 378 -3.58 -5.13 31.65
CA ALA A 378 -4.42 -6.22 32.12
C ALA A 378 -3.87 -6.88 33.38
N THR A 379 -4.77 -7.39 34.22
CA THR A 379 -4.41 -8.15 35.41
C THR A 379 -5.49 -9.16 35.78
N ASN A 380 -5.11 -10.25 36.46
CA ASN A 380 -5.99 -11.16 37.17
C ASN A 380 -5.95 -10.97 38.69
N ARG A 381 -5.04 -10.13 39.20
CA ARG A 381 -4.92 -9.82 40.62
C ARG A 381 -5.83 -8.67 41.03
N ASN A 382 -6.19 -8.64 42.30
CA ASN A 382 -6.94 -7.54 42.91
C ASN A 382 -5.97 -6.39 43.27
N LEU A 383 -5.85 -5.40 42.37
CA LEU A 383 -4.92 -4.27 42.59
C LEU A 383 -5.24 -3.46 43.84
N THR A 384 -6.52 -3.31 44.20
CA THR A 384 -6.94 -2.61 45.43
C THR A 384 -6.44 -3.31 46.69
N GLN A 385 -6.41 -4.65 46.71
CA GLN A 385 -5.80 -5.40 47.80
C GLN A 385 -4.28 -5.23 47.83
N MET A 386 -3.62 -5.28 46.66
CA MET A 386 -2.17 -5.11 46.55
C MET A 386 -1.68 -3.73 47.00
N ILE A 387 -2.50 -2.69 46.86
CA ILE A 387 -2.23 -1.36 47.42
C ILE A 387 -2.20 -1.43 48.95
N GLY A 388 -3.17 -2.10 49.57
CA GLY A 388 -3.19 -2.31 51.02
C GLY A 388 -2.01 -3.12 51.55
N GLU A 389 -1.46 -4.02 50.72
CA GLU A 389 -0.27 -4.82 51.02
C GLU A 389 1.06 -4.12 50.69
N GLY A 390 1.03 -2.93 50.08
CA GLY A 390 2.22 -2.18 49.66
C GLY A 390 2.97 -2.78 48.46
N THR A 391 2.38 -3.74 47.75
CA THR A 391 2.97 -4.42 46.58
C THR A 391 2.60 -3.76 45.25
N PHE A 392 1.64 -2.83 45.27
CA PHE A 392 1.27 -2.01 44.13
C PHE A 392 1.07 -0.55 44.55
N ARG A 393 1.53 0.40 43.74
CA ARG A 393 1.43 1.82 44.08
C ARG A 393 0.04 2.39 43.79
N GLU A 394 -0.48 3.15 44.75
CA GLU A 394 -1.78 3.81 44.64
C GLU A 394 -1.81 4.87 43.51
N ASP A 395 -0.75 5.65 43.37
CA ASP A 395 -0.62 6.70 42.33
C ASP A 395 -0.70 6.12 40.89
N LEU A 396 -0.05 4.98 40.65
CA LEU A 396 -0.12 4.25 39.40
C LEU A 396 -1.51 3.67 39.15
N PHE A 397 -2.15 3.11 40.18
CA PHE A 397 -3.50 2.54 40.04
C PHE A 397 -4.49 3.58 39.52
N TYR A 398 -4.52 4.79 40.07
CA TYR A 398 -5.44 5.83 39.60
C TYR A 398 -5.17 6.28 38.15
N ARG A 399 -3.91 6.22 37.69
CA ARG A 399 -3.56 6.53 36.29
C ARG A 399 -3.88 5.39 35.32
N LEU A 400 -3.88 4.15 35.78
CA LEU A 400 -4.28 3.00 34.96
C LEU A 400 -5.80 2.81 34.93
N ASN A 401 -6.48 3.03 36.05
CA ASN A 401 -7.90 2.77 36.23
C ASN A 401 -8.80 3.91 35.71
N ILE A 402 -8.47 4.48 34.54
CA ILE A 402 -9.30 5.53 33.91
C ILE A 402 -10.55 4.89 33.30
N ILE A 403 -10.36 3.84 32.51
CA ILE A 403 -11.45 3.08 31.90
C ILE A 403 -11.30 1.60 32.27
N PRO A 404 -11.96 1.13 33.35
CA PRO A 404 -11.97 -0.29 33.69
C PRO A 404 -12.86 -1.09 32.73
N ILE A 405 -12.43 -2.28 32.37
CA ILE A 405 -13.23 -3.31 31.68
C ILE A 405 -13.08 -4.61 32.45
N TYR A 406 -14.15 -5.08 33.09
CA TYR A 406 -14.17 -6.35 33.78
C TYR A 406 -14.72 -7.45 32.86
N ILE A 407 -13.93 -8.51 32.66
CA ILE A 407 -14.36 -9.69 31.89
C ILE A 407 -14.82 -10.78 32.87
N PRO A 408 -16.09 -11.21 32.79
CA PRO A 408 -16.61 -12.24 33.68
C PRO A 408 -15.95 -13.60 33.46
N SER A 409 -15.81 -14.35 34.55
CA SER A 409 -15.38 -15.75 34.53
C SER A 409 -16.36 -16.61 33.72
N LEU A 410 -15.91 -17.73 33.17
CA LEU A 410 -16.74 -18.57 32.30
C LEU A 410 -17.97 -19.14 33.03
N ARG A 411 -17.83 -19.46 34.33
CA ARG A 411 -18.94 -19.87 35.21
C ARG A 411 -20.04 -18.82 35.38
N GLU A 412 -19.72 -17.54 35.18
CA GLU A 412 -20.68 -16.43 35.28
C GLU A 412 -21.41 -16.13 33.96
N ARG A 413 -21.00 -16.77 32.86
CA ARG A 413 -21.54 -16.64 31.50
C ARG A 413 -21.72 -18.01 30.84
N LYS A 414 -22.54 -18.86 31.45
CA LYS A 414 -22.74 -20.26 31.02
C LYS A 414 -23.34 -20.38 29.62
N GLU A 415 -24.07 -19.37 29.18
CA GLU A 415 -24.65 -19.28 27.83
C GLU A 415 -23.58 -19.24 26.73
N ASP A 416 -22.35 -18.83 27.06
CA ASP A 416 -21.23 -18.79 26.10
C ASP A 416 -20.55 -20.16 25.95
N ILE A 417 -20.73 -21.10 26.88
CA ILE A 417 -19.98 -22.37 26.91
C ILE A 417 -20.24 -23.20 25.65
N ILE A 418 -21.51 -23.41 25.28
CA ILE A 418 -21.86 -24.22 24.11
C ILE A 418 -21.40 -23.57 22.79
N PRO A 419 -21.68 -22.28 22.54
CA PRO A 419 -21.12 -21.58 21.38
C PRO A 419 -19.59 -21.64 21.31
N LEU A 420 -18.89 -21.51 22.44
CA LEU A 420 -17.42 -21.64 22.50
C LEU A 420 -16.96 -23.05 22.14
N ILE A 421 -17.64 -24.10 22.62
CA ILE A 421 -17.32 -25.50 22.27
C ILE A 421 -17.42 -25.69 20.77
N TYR A 422 -18.52 -25.27 20.14
CA TYR A 422 -18.69 -25.40 18.69
C TYR A 422 -17.66 -24.59 17.92
N HIS A 423 -17.34 -23.39 18.41
CA HIS A 423 -16.31 -22.55 17.82
C HIS A 423 -14.94 -23.27 17.79
N PHE A 424 -14.51 -23.83 18.92
CA PHE A 424 -13.24 -24.57 18.99
C PHE A 424 -13.28 -25.88 18.22
N LEU A 425 -14.35 -26.66 18.35
CA LEU A 425 -14.55 -27.92 17.65
C LEU A 425 -14.47 -27.74 16.13
N ASN A 426 -15.18 -26.76 15.59
CA ASN A 426 -15.17 -26.47 14.16
C ASN A 426 -13.78 -26.04 13.68
N GLY A 427 -13.07 -25.24 14.49
CA GLY A 427 -11.69 -24.86 14.20
C GLY A 427 -10.74 -26.06 14.11
N VAL A 428 -10.86 -27.01 15.05
CA VAL A 428 -10.05 -28.24 15.06
C VAL A 428 -10.45 -29.16 13.90
N ASN A 429 -11.75 -29.39 13.70
CA ASN A 429 -12.28 -30.19 12.59
C ASN A 429 -11.77 -29.69 11.24
N HIS A 430 -11.86 -28.38 10.98
CA HIS A 430 -11.39 -27.78 9.74
C HIS A 430 -9.86 -27.89 9.59
N LYS A 431 -9.10 -27.59 10.64
CA LYS A 431 -7.63 -27.62 10.60
C LYS A 431 -7.06 -29.01 10.31
N TYR A 432 -7.70 -30.07 10.82
CA TYR A 432 -7.22 -31.44 10.70
C TYR A 432 -8.01 -32.30 9.70
N GLY A 433 -9.02 -31.73 9.02
CA GLY A 433 -9.85 -32.46 8.05
C GLY A 433 -10.66 -33.61 8.67
N ILE A 434 -11.02 -33.49 9.95
CA ILE A 434 -11.81 -34.47 10.70
C ILE A 434 -13.24 -33.94 10.91
N ASN A 435 -14.17 -34.84 11.19
CA ASN A 435 -15.55 -34.48 11.48
C ASN A 435 -16.00 -35.12 12.79
N ARG A 436 -15.72 -34.43 13.89
CA ARG A 436 -16.13 -34.83 15.24
C ARG A 436 -17.32 -34.01 15.72
N VAL A 437 -18.22 -34.63 16.48
CA VAL A 437 -19.37 -33.98 17.12
C VAL A 437 -19.50 -34.43 18.58
N PHE A 438 -19.99 -33.56 19.47
CA PHE A 438 -20.29 -33.93 20.86
C PHE A 438 -21.74 -34.38 21.00
N THR A 439 -21.99 -35.39 21.84
CA THR A 439 -23.35 -35.75 22.24
C THR A 439 -23.99 -34.69 23.14
N TRP A 440 -25.31 -34.72 23.27
CA TRP A 440 -26.03 -33.81 24.15
C TRP A 440 -25.64 -33.97 25.63
N GLU A 441 -25.40 -35.20 26.08
CA GLU A 441 -24.94 -35.49 27.44
C GLU A 441 -23.54 -34.92 27.70
N ALA A 442 -22.66 -35.00 26.70
CA ALA A 442 -21.33 -34.40 26.74
C ALA A 442 -21.40 -32.86 26.88
N LEU A 443 -22.24 -32.21 26.05
CA LEU A 443 -22.48 -30.76 26.12
C LEU A 443 -23.04 -30.33 27.48
N THR A 444 -23.97 -31.10 28.04
CA THR A 444 -24.54 -30.84 29.37
C THR A 444 -23.48 -30.94 30.46
N SER A 445 -22.55 -31.90 30.36
CA SER A 445 -21.44 -32.03 31.30
C SER A 445 -20.52 -30.79 31.30
N PHE A 446 -20.29 -30.17 30.14
CA PHE A 446 -19.47 -28.96 30.05
C PHE A 446 -20.13 -27.74 30.71
N GLN A 447 -21.46 -27.62 30.68
CA GLN A 447 -22.18 -26.50 31.33
C GLN A 447 -22.21 -26.60 32.87
N ASN A 448 -22.11 -27.82 33.39
CA ASN A 448 -22.13 -28.10 34.84
C ASN A 448 -20.76 -27.98 35.51
N TYR A 449 -19.69 -27.75 34.73
CA TYR A 449 -18.35 -27.55 35.25
C TYR A 449 -18.04 -26.06 35.45
N ASP A 450 -17.26 -25.74 36.50
CA ASP A 450 -16.99 -24.35 36.90
C ASP A 450 -15.85 -23.66 36.11
N TRP A 451 -15.07 -24.42 35.35
CA TRP A 451 -13.99 -23.90 34.50
C TRP A 451 -13.00 -22.98 35.24
N PRO A 452 -12.25 -23.46 36.23
CA PRO A 452 -11.26 -22.66 36.95
C PRO A 452 -10.19 -22.03 36.03
N GLY A 453 -9.84 -22.67 34.91
CA GLY A 453 -8.97 -22.10 33.88
C GLY A 453 -9.70 -21.37 32.75
N ASN A 454 -11.00 -21.08 32.94
CA ASN A 454 -11.88 -20.33 32.04
C ASN A 454 -11.84 -20.85 30.59
N VAL A 455 -11.89 -19.95 29.61
CA VAL A 455 -11.95 -20.27 28.18
C VAL A 455 -10.68 -21.02 27.73
N ARG A 456 -9.53 -20.77 28.35
CA ARG A 456 -8.27 -21.48 28.03
C ARG A 456 -8.36 -22.96 28.39
N GLU A 457 -8.90 -23.31 29.56
CA GLU A 457 -9.12 -24.70 29.95
C GLU A 457 -10.14 -25.39 29.02
N LEU A 458 -11.24 -24.70 28.72
CA LEU A 458 -12.26 -25.18 27.79
C LEU A 458 -11.67 -25.49 26.40
N GLN A 459 -10.94 -24.54 25.83
CA GLN A 459 -10.30 -24.70 24.52
C GLN A 459 -9.36 -25.90 24.49
N ASN A 460 -8.46 -25.98 25.48
CA ASN A 460 -7.48 -27.07 25.55
C ASN A 460 -8.15 -28.44 25.71
N LEU A 461 -9.23 -28.52 26.50
CA LEU A 461 -9.96 -29.76 26.70
C LEU A 461 -10.72 -30.18 25.42
N VAL A 462 -11.41 -29.26 24.76
CA VAL A 462 -12.11 -29.52 23.50
C VAL A 462 -11.13 -29.97 22.42
N GLU A 463 -10.00 -29.28 22.26
CA GLU A 463 -8.97 -29.64 21.28
C GLU A 463 -8.41 -31.04 21.54
N ARG A 464 -8.02 -31.32 22.78
CA ARG A 464 -7.47 -32.62 23.17
C ARG A 464 -8.45 -33.76 22.94
N ILE A 465 -9.71 -33.65 23.38
CA ILE A 465 -10.71 -34.72 23.19
C ILE A 465 -11.00 -34.92 21.71
N THR A 466 -11.09 -33.84 20.93
CA THR A 466 -11.36 -33.91 19.49
C THR A 466 -10.26 -34.68 18.74
N LEU A 467 -9.00 -34.47 19.11
CA LEU A 467 -7.84 -35.12 18.52
C LEU A 467 -7.65 -36.57 19.01
N MET A 468 -7.93 -36.85 20.28
CA MET A 468 -7.73 -38.18 20.89
C MET A 468 -8.89 -39.14 20.65
N SER A 469 -10.10 -38.62 20.38
CA SER A 469 -11.24 -39.48 20.08
C SER A 469 -11.00 -40.27 18.79
N THR A 470 -11.27 -41.57 18.83
CA THR A 470 -11.25 -42.44 17.66
C THR A 470 -12.59 -42.42 16.92
N LYS A 471 -13.70 -42.08 17.60
CA LYS A 471 -15.08 -42.11 17.09
C LYS A 471 -15.54 -40.74 16.60
N SER A 472 -16.39 -40.70 15.57
CA SER A 472 -16.95 -39.42 15.05
C SER A 472 -17.78 -38.70 16.10
N GLU A 473 -18.44 -39.45 16.99
CA GLU A 473 -19.24 -38.93 18.08
C GLU A 473 -18.48 -39.05 19.41
N ILE A 474 -18.37 -37.94 20.13
CA ILE A 474 -17.67 -37.79 21.40
C ILE A 474 -18.71 -37.75 22.53
N GLY A 475 -18.68 -38.78 23.37
CA GLY A 475 -19.62 -38.94 24.48
C GLY A 475 -19.06 -38.47 25.82
N ILE A 476 -19.89 -38.57 26.85
CA ILE A 476 -19.52 -38.18 28.22
C ILE A 476 -18.33 -38.97 28.77
N GLN A 477 -18.15 -40.24 28.37
CA GLN A 477 -17.05 -41.08 28.82
C GLN A 477 -15.69 -40.55 28.34
N ASP A 478 -15.63 -40.01 27.11
CA ASP A 478 -14.42 -39.45 26.54
C ASP A 478 -13.99 -38.19 27.32
N ILE A 479 -14.95 -37.35 27.70
CA ILE A 479 -14.71 -36.19 28.57
C ILE A 479 -14.19 -36.63 29.93
N GLN A 480 -14.83 -37.61 30.56
CA GLN A 480 -14.46 -38.09 31.89
C GLN A 480 -13.04 -38.70 31.92
N ASN A 481 -12.66 -39.41 30.87
CA ASN A 481 -11.33 -39.99 30.74
C ASN A 481 -10.25 -38.89 30.64
N GLU A 482 -10.48 -37.87 29.82
CA GLU A 482 -9.54 -36.76 29.64
C GLU A 482 -9.49 -35.80 30.83
N MET A 483 -10.62 -35.55 31.51
CA MET A 483 -10.64 -34.75 32.74
C MET A 483 -9.88 -35.40 33.89
N LYS A 484 -9.84 -36.74 33.96
CA LYS A 484 -9.05 -37.48 34.96
C LYS A 484 -7.54 -37.37 34.69
N PHE A 485 -7.14 -37.39 33.41
CA PHE A 485 -5.73 -37.30 33.01
C PHE A 485 -5.10 -35.91 33.26
N GLY A 486 -5.92 -34.85 33.24
CA GLY A 486 -5.47 -33.48 33.52
C GLY A 486 -5.21 -33.15 34.99
N ARG A 487 -5.57 -34.02 35.95
CA ARG A 487 -5.42 -33.78 37.39
C ARG A 487 -4.25 -34.55 38.00
N ASN A 488 -3.04 -34.02 37.85
CA ASN A 488 -1.87 -34.42 38.65
C ASN A 488 -1.68 -33.55 39.92
N HIS A 489 -2.73 -32.87 40.39
CA HIS A 489 -2.80 -32.33 41.75
C HIS A 489 -3.78 -33.17 42.58
N PRO A 490 -3.38 -33.70 43.75
CA PRO A 490 -4.24 -34.53 44.58
C PRO A 490 -5.30 -33.63 45.22
N THR A 491 -6.45 -33.53 44.56
CA THR A 491 -7.68 -33.12 45.20
C THR A 491 -8.60 -34.34 45.16
N GLU A 492 -8.60 -35.06 46.28
CA GLU A 492 -9.68 -35.97 46.65
C GLU A 492 -10.99 -35.19 46.54
N ASN A 493 -11.75 -35.36 45.44
CA ASN A 493 -13.19 -35.08 45.34
C ASN A 493 -13.74 -35.30 43.91
N TYR A 494 -13.36 -36.41 43.25
CA TYR A 494 -13.96 -36.81 41.97
C TYR A 494 -14.78 -38.09 42.03
N GLN A 495 -15.47 -38.30 43.16
CA GLN A 495 -16.47 -39.36 43.29
C GLN A 495 -17.83 -38.93 43.87
N SER A 496 -18.18 -37.64 43.90
CA SER A 496 -19.48 -37.23 44.43
C SER A 496 -20.06 -36.00 43.74
N ALA A 497 -20.70 -36.24 42.60
CA ALA A 497 -21.77 -35.37 42.11
C ALA A 497 -22.91 -36.22 41.53
N ILE A 498 -23.40 -37.17 42.33
CA ILE A 498 -24.76 -37.68 42.23
C ILE A 498 -25.33 -37.71 43.65
N THR A 499 -26.14 -36.70 43.96
CA THR A 499 -27.07 -36.58 45.10
C THR A 499 -26.47 -36.53 46.51
N THR A 500 -26.60 -35.40 47.22
CA THR A 500 -27.53 -35.30 48.37
C THR A 500 -27.47 -33.90 49.00
N SER A 501 -28.63 -33.25 49.03
CA SER A 501 -29.05 -32.40 50.14
C SER A 501 -28.66 -33.04 51.47
N SER A 502 -27.87 -32.34 52.29
CA SER A 502 -27.66 -32.54 53.73
C SER A 502 -28.27 -33.83 54.31
N VAL A 503 -27.49 -34.92 54.37
CA VAL A 503 -27.85 -36.11 55.16
C VAL A 503 -26.71 -36.38 56.13
N GLU A 504 -27.01 -36.33 57.43
CA GLU A 504 -26.17 -36.88 58.48
C GLU A 504 -25.62 -38.25 58.07
N ILE A 505 -24.32 -38.46 58.23
CA ILE A 505 -23.69 -39.75 57.97
C ILE A 505 -24.15 -40.72 59.07
N LYS A 506 -25.28 -41.42 58.83
CA LYS A 506 -25.70 -42.55 59.65
C LYS A 506 -24.65 -43.67 59.59
N PRO A 507 -24.45 -44.45 60.67
CA PRO A 507 -23.54 -45.58 60.68
C PRO A 507 -23.79 -46.55 59.52
N LEU A 508 -22.73 -47.08 58.91
CA LEU A 508 -22.77 -47.99 57.74
C LEU A 508 -23.78 -49.14 57.90
N LYS A 509 -23.91 -49.64 59.13
CA LYS A 509 -24.83 -50.72 59.48
C LYS A 509 -26.30 -50.33 59.26
N GLU A 510 -26.70 -49.11 59.63
CA GLU A 510 -28.08 -48.64 59.46
C GLU A 510 -28.41 -48.39 57.99
N LYS A 511 -27.45 -47.86 57.22
CA LYS A 511 -27.66 -47.58 55.79
C LYS A 511 -27.78 -48.87 54.96
N LEU A 512 -27.02 -49.90 55.32
CA LEU A 512 -27.16 -51.23 54.72
C LEU A 512 -28.50 -51.87 55.06
N GLU A 513 -29.01 -51.68 56.28
CA GLU A 513 -30.33 -52.18 56.70
C GLU A 513 -31.48 -51.47 55.96
N GLU A 514 -31.38 -50.16 55.74
CA GLU A 514 -32.35 -49.39 54.94
C GLU A 514 -32.38 -49.84 53.47
N ILE A 515 -31.21 -50.02 52.84
CA ILE A 515 -31.09 -50.51 51.46
C ILE A 515 -31.64 -51.94 51.34
N GLU A 516 -31.33 -52.80 52.31
CA GLU A 516 -31.80 -54.17 52.34
C GLU A 516 -33.33 -54.24 52.51
N ALA A 517 -33.92 -53.40 53.37
CA ALA A 517 -35.36 -53.29 53.53
C ALA A 517 -36.05 -52.82 52.23
N ALA A 518 -35.50 -51.79 51.57
CA ALA A 518 -36.05 -51.26 50.32
C ALA A 518 -36.04 -52.30 49.18
N LEU A 519 -34.95 -53.06 49.04
CA LEU A 519 -34.83 -54.15 48.06
C LEU A 519 -35.85 -55.27 48.32
N ILE A 520 -36.09 -55.61 49.60
CA ILE A 520 -37.09 -56.62 49.97
C ILE A 520 -38.50 -56.14 49.62
N VAL A 521 -38.84 -54.87 49.88
CA VAL A 521 -40.15 -54.29 49.50
C VAL A 521 -40.34 -54.33 47.98
N GLN A 522 -39.36 -53.84 47.22
CA GLN A 522 -39.43 -53.82 45.75
C GLN A 522 -39.59 -55.23 45.16
N ALA A 523 -38.88 -56.22 45.72
CA ALA A 523 -39.01 -57.60 45.29
C ALA A 523 -40.35 -58.23 45.68
N LEU A 524 -40.92 -57.88 46.84
CA LEU A 524 -42.24 -58.36 47.26
C LEU A 524 -43.38 -57.80 46.38
N ASP A 525 -43.22 -56.58 45.87
CA ASP A 525 -44.15 -55.95 44.92
C ASP A 525 -44.03 -56.58 43.51
N ALA A 526 -42.81 -56.92 43.09
CA ALA A 526 -42.55 -57.51 41.78
C ALA A 526 -42.98 -59.00 41.67
N TYR A 527 -43.08 -59.73 42.79
CA TYR A 527 -43.34 -61.17 42.77
C TYR A 527 -44.55 -61.62 43.62
N PRO A 528 -45.42 -62.49 43.10
CA PRO A 528 -46.70 -62.83 43.72
C PRO A 528 -46.60 -63.72 44.96
N SER A 529 -45.49 -64.42 45.20
CA SER A 529 -45.30 -65.23 46.42
C SER A 529 -43.96 -64.98 47.10
N ILE A 530 -43.93 -65.14 48.43
CA ILE A 530 -42.71 -65.00 49.24
C ILE A 530 -41.65 -66.00 48.77
N ARG A 531 -42.06 -67.21 48.37
CA ARG A 531 -41.16 -68.24 47.84
C ARG A 531 -40.51 -67.81 46.52
N LYS A 532 -41.25 -67.19 45.59
CA LYS A 532 -40.68 -66.66 44.33
C LYS A 532 -39.78 -65.45 44.57
N THR A 533 -40.15 -64.61 45.54
CA THR A 533 -39.33 -63.45 45.96
C THR A 533 -37.97 -63.89 46.51
N ALA A 534 -37.95 -64.92 47.36
CA ALA A 534 -36.72 -65.47 47.94
C ALA A 534 -35.78 -66.03 46.86
N VAL A 535 -36.32 -66.75 45.87
CA VAL A 535 -35.56 -67.25 44.72
C VAL A 535 -34.97 -66.12 43.89
N ALA A 536 -35.75 -65.07 43.59
CA ALA A 536 -35.29 -63.91 42.83
C ALA A 536 -34.16 -63.14 43.55
N LEU A 537 -34.27 -63.02 44.87
CA LEU A 537 -33.25 -62.41 45.73
C LEU A 537 -32.07 -63.35 46.06
N LYS A 538 -32.07 -64.60 45.57
CA LYS A 538 -31.05 -65.63 45.83
C LYS A 538 -30.82 -65.88 47.33
N VAL A 539 -31.89 -65.89 48.13
CA VAL A 539 -31.86 -66.20 49.56
C VAL A 539 -32.86 -67.29 49.91
N ASP A 540 -32.63 -68.02 50.99
CA ASP A 540 -33.61 -68.97 51.51
C ASP A 540 -34.88 -68.26 51.99
N GLN A 541 -36.02 -68.94 51.85
CA GLN A 541 -37.32 -68.42 52.29
C GLN A 541 -37.32 -68.08 53.79
N SER A 542 -36.64 -68.88 54.62
CA SER A 542 -36.50 -68.62 56.07
C SER A 542 -35.69 -67.36 56.37
N THR A 543 -34.68 -67.05 55.54
CA THR A 543 -33.87 -65.83 55.64
C THR A 543 -34.66 -64.61 55.21
N LEU A 544 -35.46 -64.70 54.14
CA LEU A 544 -36.34 -63.63 53.72
C LEU A 544 -37.41 -63.32 54.77
N VAL A 545 -38.08 -64.33 55.33
CA VAL A 545 -39.11 -64.14 56.38
C VAL A 545 -38.53 -63.49 57.64
N ARG A 546 -37.33 -63.91 58.06
CA ARG A 546 -36.62 -63.32 59.21
C ARG A 546 -36.23 -61.86 58.98
N LYS A 547 -35.81 -61.49 57.76
CA LYS A 547 -35.53 -60.09 57.39
C LYS A 547 -36.80 -59.25 57.27
N MET A 548 -37.89 -59.81 56.73
CA MET A 548 -39.21 -59.16 56.71
C MET A 548 -39.71 -58.87 58.12
N GLN A 549 -39.54 -59.80 59.07
CA GLN A 549 -39.87 -59.57 60.48
C GLN A 549 -38.97 -58.52 61.12
N LYS A 550 -37.65 -58.58 60.88
CA LYS A 550 -36.68 -57.60 61.39
C LYS A 550 -36.99 -56.17 60.96
N TYR A 551 -37.42 -55.99 59.71
CA TYR A 551 -37.74 -54.67 59.13
C TYR A 551 -39.25 -54.34 59.17
N ASN A 552 -40.05 -55.17 59.84
CA ASN A 552 -41.51 -55.03 59.97
C ASN A 552 -42.28 -54.88 58.63
N ILE A 553 -41.79 -55.56 57.59
CA ILE A 553 -42.37 -55.55 56.24
C ILE A 553 -43.41 -56.67 56.14
N LYS A 554 -44.67 -56.30 55.87
CA LYS A 554 -45.75 -57.24 55.56
C LYS A 554 -46.06 -57.19 54.08
N LYS A 555 -46.25 -58.37 53.48
CA LYS A 555 -46.76 -58.45 52.12
C LYS A 555 -48.20 -57.92 52.11
N ARG A 556 -48.48 -56.91 51.29
CA ARG A 556 -49.86 -56.46 51.03
C ARG A 556 -50.57 -57.59 50.26
N SER A 557 -51.70 -58.02 50.81
CA SER A 557 -52.54 -59.11 50.30
C SER A 557 -53.09 -58.81 48.91
#